data_AF-A0A257N3N2-F1
#
_entry.id   AF-A0A257N3N2-F1
#
_cell.length_a   1.000
_cell.length_b   1.000
_cell.length_c   1.000
_cell.angle_alpha   90.00
_cell.angle_beta   90.00
_cell.angle_gamma   90.00
#
_symmetry.space_group_name_H-M   'P 1'
#
loop_
_entity.id
_entity.type
_entity.pdbx_description
1 polymer ?
#
loop_
_entity_poly.entity_id
_entity_poly.type
_entity_poly.pdbx_seq_one_letter_code
_entity_poly.pdbx_strand_id
1 'polypeptide(L)'
;PNDLVFVTLGCMTEGSSLGSMKTPAVLNSKESGGAWSLWENMAKNRPEFGHPAVFANHIEQTKWQSFTVTLNDSAFFQFIEDFTGNEAGTGGLFTLVDSNWFMSIVLAHQPHFINQPENIFVFWGYGLFPDKMGNFVNKPMSDCTGEEILIELFQHLKLGDKTQPIIDSAICIPCLMPFITSQFMPRVKGDRPEVVPAGAKNFAFIGQFCEIPDDVVFTVEYSIRSALIAVCQLLNLKREIPPVFKGQHDVAVLFNALKTMHR
;
A
#
# COMPACT_ATOMS: atom_id res chain seq x y z
N PRO A 1 -2.53 -9.57 36.04
CA PRO A 1 -2.09 -8.22 35.61
C PRO A 1 -3.29 -7.45 35.07
N ASN A 2 -3.42 -6.17 35.39
CA ASN A 2 -4.56 -5.34 34.94
C ASN A 2 -4.23 -4.52 33.68
N ASP A 3 -2.94 -4.28 33.41
CA ASP A 3 -2.49 -3.54 32.24
C ASP A 3 -2.39 -4.47 31.02
N LEU A 4 -3.03 -4.06 29.93
CA LEU A 4 -3.01 -4.78 28.65
C LEU A 4 -2.11 -4.08 27.64
N VAL A 5 -1.32 -4.84 26.89
CA VAL A 5 -0.38 -4.34 25.88
C VAL A 5 -0.79 -4.85 24.50
N PHE A 6 -1.06 -3.94 23.56
CA PHE A 6 -1.39 -4.29 22.18
C PHE A 6 -0.25 -3.82 21.28
N VAL A 7 0.38 -4.75 20.56
CA VAL A 7 1.57 -4.49 19.76
C VAL A 7 1.26 -4.66 18.28
N THR A 8 1.40 -3.59 17.51
CA THR A 8 1.41 -3.69 16.05
C THR A 8 2.80 -4.18 15.60
N LEU A 9 2.88 -5.40 15.09
CA LEU A 9 4.14 -5.97 14.61
C LEU A 9 4.43 -5.53 13.18
N GLY A 10 5.68 -5.16 12.91
CA GLY A 10 6.10 -4.72 11.59
C GLY A 10 5.38 -3.44 11.13
N CYS A 11 5.85 -2.86 10.03
CA CYS A 11 5.21 -1.69 9.45
C CYS A 11 5.56 -1.58 7.97
N MET A 12 4.54 -1.65 7.12
CA MET A 12 4.70 -1.55 5.66
C MET A 12 5.16 -0.15 5.21
N THR A 13 4.96 0.88 6.04
CA THR A 13 5.38 2.26 5.76
C THR A 13 6.62 2.68 6.55
N GLU A 14 7.25 1.79 7.32
CA GLU A 14 8.50 2.11 8.00
C GLU A 14 9.61 2.35 6.98
N GLY A 15 10.48 3.32 7.24
CA GLY A 15 11.50 3.73 6.29
C GLY A 15 10.96 4.45 5.04
N SER A 16 9.67 4.77 4.95
CA SER A 16 9.17 5.60 3.84
C SER A 16 9.91 6.93 3.81
N SER A 17 10.31 7.37 2.62
CA SER A 17 10.91 8.68 2.41
C SER A 17 10.18 9.43 1.31
N LEU A 18 10.25 10.76 1.39
CA LEU A 18 9.65 11.65 0.41
C LEU A 18 10.74 12.32 -0.41
N GLY A 19 10.51 12.39 -1.72
CA GLY A 19 11.23 13.27 -2.62
C GLY A 19 10.53 14.62 -2.72
N SER A 20 10.78 15.31 -3.82
CA SER A 20 10.08 16.54 -4.21
C SER A 20 10.00 16.61 -5.73
N MET A 21 9.46 17.72 -6.23
CA MET A 21 9.48 18.01 -7.66
C MET A 21 10.88 17.94 -8.27
N LYS A 22 11.94 18.24 -7.49
CA LYS A 22 13.33 18.36 -7.98
C LYS A 22 14.32 17.43 -7.28
N THR A 23 13.87 16.58 -6.35
CA THR A 23 14.73 15.63 -5.62
C THR A 23 14.08 14.26 -5.58
N PRO A 24 14.81 13.17 -5.86
CA PRO A 24 14.27 11.81 -5.70
C PRO A 24 14.03 11.48 -4.22
N ALA A 25 13.20 10.48 -3.96
CA ALA A 25 13.06 9.89 -2.64
C ALA A 25 14.28 9.01 -2.30
N VAL A 26 14.60 8.87 -1.02
CA VAL A 26 15.79 8.11 -0.56
C VAL A 26 15.40 6.70 -0.12
N LEU A 27 16.10 5.67 -0.60
CA LEU A 27 15.87 4.32 -0.09
C LEU A 27 16.42 4.19 1.33
N ASN A 28 15.53 3.92 2.27
CA ASN A 28 15.86 3.62 3.65
C ASN A 28 15.73 2.12 3.93
N SER A 29 16.10 1.72 5.14
CA SER A 29 16.04 0.34 5.60
C SER A 29 15.24 0.22 6.90
N LYS A 30 15.17 -0.99 7.46
CA LYS A 30 14.46 -1.26 8.72
C LYS A 30 15.09 -0.55 9.92
N GLU A 31 16.37 -0.22 9.83
CA GLU A 31 17.11 0.55 10.84
C GLU A 31 16.67 2.02 10.91
N SER A 32 15.93 2.51 9.90
CA SER A 32 15.39 3.87 9.89
C SER A 32 14.16 4.04 10.80
N GLY A 33 13.64 2.96 11.39
CA GLY A 33 12.50 3.00 12.30
C GLY A 33 12.63 2.02 13.48
N GLY A 34 11.50 1.74 14.12
CA GLY A 34 11.42 0.98 15.37
C GLY A 34 10.50 -0.23 15.33
N ALA A 35 9.61 -0.34 14.34
CA ALA A 35 8.61 -1.40 14.28
C ALA A 35 9.24 -2.76 13.98
N TRP A 36 10.16 -2.83 13.02
CA TRP A 36 10.87 -4.05 12.69
C TRP A 36 11.82 -4.47 13.81
N SER A 37 12.59 -3.53 14.37
CA SER A 37 13.52 -3.82 15.47
C SER A 37 12.77 -4.23 16.75
N LEU A 38 11.60 -3.67 17.04
CA LEU A 38 10.72 -4.13 18.11
C LEU A 38 10.32 -5.59 17.91
N TRP A 39 9.83 -5.95 16.72
CA TRP A 39 9.43 -7.33 16.44
C TRP A 39 10.62 -8.30 16.53
N GLU A 40 11.76 -7.96 15.94
CA GLU A 40 12.99 -8.76 16.02
C GLU A 40 13.43 -9.02 17.47
N ASN A 41 13.36 -7.99 18.32
CA ASN A 41 13.70 -8.11 19.74
C ASN A 41 12.70 -8.98 20.51
N MET A 42 11.41 -8.89 20.19
CA MET A 42 10.38 -9.73 20.81
C MET A 42 10.54 -11.20 20.42
N ALA A 43 10.77 -11.47 19.13
CA ALA A 43 10.92 -12.80 18.55
C ALA A 43 12.24 -13.50 18.90
N LYS A 44 13.22 -12.76 19.44
CA LYS A 44 14.52 -13.32 19.83
C LYS A 44 14.34 -14.48 20.82
N ASN A 45 14.74 -15.68 20.38
CA ASN A 45 14.58 -16.94 21.11
C ASN A 45 13.13 -17.31 21.47
N ARG A 46 12.15 -16.77 20.72
CA ARG A 46 10.71 -17.02 20.90
C ARG A 46 10.06 -17.23 19.53
N PRO A 47 10.24 -18.40 18.90
CA PRO A 47 9.71 -18.67 17.56
C PRO A 47 8.18 -18.53 17.48
N GLU A 48 7.46 -18.69 18.60
CA GLU A 48 6.03 -18.45 18.69
C GLU A 48 5.61 -16.99 18.46
N PHE A 49 6.56 -16.05 18.46
CA PHE A 49 6.34 -14.64 18.13
C PHE A 49 6.63 -14.32 16.65
N GLY A 50 6.89 -15.34 15.83
CA GLY A 50 7.09 -15.23 14.40
C GLY A 50 8.52 -14.94 13.95
N HIS A 51 8.69 -14.80 12.63
CA HIS A 51 9.98 -14.63 11.98
C HIS A 51 10.01 -13.32 11.17
N PRO A 52 10.28 -12.16 11.79
CA PRO A 52 10.27 -10.85 11.11
C PRO A 52 11.19 -10.78 9.88
N ALA A 53 12.28 -11.54 9.89
CA ALA A 53 13.24 -11.63 8.78
C ALA A 53 12.59 -12.00 7.44
N VAL A 54 11.53 -12.82 7.45
CA VAL A 54 10.78 -13.22 6.24
C VAL A 54 10.14 -12.01 5.54
N PHE A 55 9.78 -10.99 6.31
CA PHE A 55 9.08 -9.80 5.83
C PHE A 55 10.02 -8.58 5.67
N ALA A 56 11.05 -8.47 6.52
CA ALA A 56 11.86 -7.26 6.66
C ALA A 56 13.22 -7.30 5.93
N ASN A 57 13.70 -8.46 5.48
CA ASN A 57 15.06 -8.59 4.90
C ASN A 57 15.08 -8.59 3.37
N HIS A 58 13.94 -8.33 2.73
CA HIS A 58 13.75 -8.49 1.28
C HIS A 58 13.26 -7.20 0.61
N ILE A 59 13.92 -6.07 0.90
CA ILE A 59 13.55 -4.74 0.38
C ILE A 59 13.41 -4.73 -1.14
N GLU A 60 14.34 -5.38 -1.86
CA GLU A 60 14.30 -5.48 -3.33
C GLU A 60 13.04 -6.14 -3.90
N GLN A 61 12.34 -6.94 -3.08
CA GLN A 61 11.09 -7.63 -3.46
C GLN A 61 9.84 -6.94 -2.90
N THR A 62 10.02 -6.05 -1.92
CA THR A 62 8.92 -5.48 -1.13
C THR A 62 8.76 -3.97 -1.30
N LYS A 63 9.71 -3.33 -1.98
CA LYS A 63 9.66 -1.90 -2.30
C LYS A 63 8.84 -1.65 -3.56
N TRP A 64 8.07 -0.57 -3.53
CA TRP A 64 7.59 0.12 -4.72
C TRP A 64 7.54 1.62 -4.45
N GLN A 65 7.40 2.42 -5.51
CA GLN A 65 7.38 3.87 -5.40
C GLN A 65 6.01 4.40 -5.78
N SER A 66 5.46 5.22 -4.89
CA SER A 66 4.26 5.99 -5.17
C SER A 66 4.61 7.46 -5.42
N PHE A 67 3.63 8.24 -5.85
CA PHE A 67 3.74 9.67 -5.98
C PHE A 67 2.36 10.31 -5.85
N THR A 68 2.32 11.48 -5.22
CA THR A 68 1.12 12.32 -5.13
C THR A 68 1.34 13.56 -5.97
N VAL A 69 0.36 13.89 -6.81
CA VAL A 69 0.43 15.05 -7.70
C VAL A 69 -0.67 16.03 -7.34
N THR A 70 -0.27 17.27 -7.12
CA THR A 70 -1.16 18.41 -6.92
C THR A 70 -1.11 19.30 -8.15
N LEU A 71 -2.27 19.60 -8.71
CA LEU A 71 -2.46 20.46 -9.89
C LEU A 71 -3.33 21.66 -9.53
N ASN A 72 -3.18 22.76 -10.26
CA ASN A 72 -4.02 23.96 -10.14
C ASN A 72 -4.95 24.17 -11.36
N ASP A 73 -5.05 23.16 -12.22
CA ASP A 73 -5.89 23.14 -13.41
C ASP A 73 -6.56 21.76 -13.54
N SER A 74 -7.84 21.78 -13.88
CA SER A 74 -8.69 20.61 -14.13
C SER A 74 -8.41 19.90 -15.46
N ALA A 75 -7.65 20.52 -16.38
CA ALA A 75 -7.47 20.00 -17.74
C ALA A 75 -6.94 18.56 -17.80
N PHE A 76 -6.07 18.17 -16.86
CA PHE A 76 -5.59 16.79 -16.76
C PHE A 76 -6.67 15.82 -16.29
N PHE A 77 -7.50 16.23 -15.32
CA PHE A 77 -8.61 15.43 -14.82
C PHE A 77 -9.63 15.18 -15.94
N GLN A 78 -10.07 16.23 -16.63
CA GLN A 78 -11.00 16.11 -17.76
C GLN A 78 -10.44 15.17 -18.84
N PHE A 79 -9.14 15.27 -19.16
CA PHE A 79 -8.51 14.38 -20.13
C PHE A 79 -8.60 12.90 -19.72
N ILE A 80 -8.33 12.57 -18.45
CA ILE A 80 -8.40 11.19 -17.98
C ILE A 80 -9.84 10.69 -17.87
N GLU A 81 -10.78 11.53 -17.46
CA GLU A 81 -12.20 11.19 -17.42
C GLU A 81 -12.71 10.90 -18.83
N ASP A 82 -12.39 11.73 -19.82
CA ASP A 82 -12.72 11.52 -21.23
C ASP A 82 -12.06 10.25 -21.79
N PHE A 83 -10.81 9.97 -21.39
CA PHE A 83 -10.05 8.82 -21.86
C PHE A 83 -10.55 7.49 -21.28
N THR A 84 -10.92 7.48 -20.00
CA THR A 84 -11.31 6.26 -19.28
C THR A 84 -12.82 6.04 -19.23
N GLY A 85 -13.62 7.08 -19.45
CA GLY A 85 -15.07 7.08 -19.27
C GLY A 85 -15.51 7.06 -17.80
N ASN A 86 -14.60 7.22 -16.84
CA ASN A 86 -14.92 7.24 -15.42
C ASN A 86 -14.70 8.63 -14.83
N GLU A 87 -15.70 9.15 -14.13
CA GLU A 87 -15.57 10.37 -13.34
C GLU A 87 -14.60 10.14 -12.16
N ALA A 88 -13.89 11.19 -11.75
CA ALA A 88 -12.97 11.14 -10.61
C ALA A 88 -13.67 10.63 -9.34
N GLY A 89 -13.09 9.62 -8.70
CA GLY A 89 -13.64 8.96 -7.51
C GLY A 89 -14.65 7.85 -7.77
N THR A 90 -15.07 7.63 -9.02
CA THR A 90 -15.96 6.52 -9.38
C THR A 90 -15.18 5.31 -9.92
N GLY A 91 -14.04 5.58 -10.57
CA GLY A 91 -13.13 4.57 -11.10
C GLY A 91 -12.13 4.04 -10.07
N GLY A 92 -11.54 2.89 -10.39
CA GLY A 92 -10.36 2.36 -9.70
C GLY A 92 -9.06 2.93 -10.29
N LEU A 93 -7.99 2.15 -10.13
CA LEU A 93 -6.70 2.44 -10.74
C LEU A 93 -6.78 2.33 -12.28
N PHE A 94 -6.14 3.26 -12.98
CA PHE A 94 -5.83 3.16 -14.40
C PHE A 94 -4.36 2.73 -14.57
N THR A 95 -4.11 1.64 -15.28
CA THR A 95 -2.76 1.03 -15.42
C THR A 95 -2.22 1.17 -16.84
N LEU A 96 -1.00 1.68 -16.95
CA LEU A 96 -0.20 1.72 -18.17
C LEU A 96 0.54 0.37 -18.33
N VAL A 97 -0.14 -0.61 -18.92
CA VAL A 97 0.36 -2.01 -18.98
C VAL A 97 1.67 -2.19 -19.75
N ASP A 98 1.97 -1.30 -20.70
CA ASP A 98 3.21 -1.32 -21.49
C ASP A 98 4.33 -0.44 -20.89
N SER A 99 4.09 0.17 -19.71
CA SER A 99 5.12 0.92 -19.00
C SER A 99 6.15 -0.02 -18.38
N ASN A 100 7.43 0.28 -18.55
CA ASN A 100 8.53 -0.46 -17.92
C ASN A 100 8.45 -0.42 -16.38
N TRP A 101 7.87 0.65 -15.81
CA TRP A 101 7.64 0.78 -14.37
C TRP A 101 6.36 0.07 -13.90
N PHE A 102 5.54 -0.41 -14.84
CA PHE A 102 4.19 -0.91 -14.60
C PHE A 102 3.36 0.09 -13.79
N MET A 103 3.31 1.31 -14.31
CA MET A 103 2.75 2.48 -13.64
C MET A 103 1.22 2.44 -13.63
N SER A 104 0.62 2.81 -12.51
CA SER A 104 -0.83 3.08 -12.41
C SER A 104 -1.08 4.41 -11.73
N ILE A 105 -2.18 5.09 -12.09
CA ILE A 105 -2.67 6.30 -11.43
C ILE A 105 -4.14 6.13 -11.03
N VAL A 106 -4.61 6.94 -10.10
CA VAL A 106 -6.02 7.02 -9.69
C VAL A 106 -6.41 8.45 -9.44
N LEU A 107 -7.54 8.84 -10.02
CA LEU A 107 -8.18 10.12 -9.77
C LEU A 107 -9.21 9.88 -8.67
N ALA A 108 -8.85 10.25 -7.44
CA ALA A 108 -9.79 10.24 -6.32
C ALA A 108 -10.89 11.28 -6.52
N HIS A 109 -12.00 11.11 -5.79
CA HIS A 109 -13.03 12.15 -5.69
C HIS A 109 -12.40 13.46 -5.22
N GLN A 110 -12.80 14.57 -5.84
CA GLN A 110 -12.31 15.90 -5.50
C GLN A 110 -13.38 16.69 -4.71
N PRO A 111 -13.02 17.39 -3.63
CA PRO A 111 -11.70 17.41 -3.01
C PRO A 111 -11.35 16.08 -2.33
N HIS A 112 -10.07 15.71 -2.37
CA HIS A 112 -9.56 14.52 -1.67
C HIS A 112 -9.21 14.83 -0.20
N PHE A 113 -8.72 16.04 0.07
CA PHE A 113 -8.45 16.51 1.44
C PHE A 113 -9.50 17.50 1.92
N ILE A 114 -9.84 17.46 3.22
CA ILE A 114 -10.89 18.30 3.84
C ILE A 114 -10.67 19.80 3.56
N ASN A 115 -9.42 20.25 3.54
CA ASN A 115 -9.05 21.66 3.32
C ASN A 115 -8.40 21.90 1.95
N GLN A 116 -8.65 21.04 0.97
CA GLN A 116 -8.16 21.24 -0.40
C GLN A 116 -8.93 22.40 -1.04
N PRO A 117 -8.25 23.44 -1.56
CA PRO A 117 -8.93 24.53 -2.25
C PRO A 117 -9.69 24.04 -3.50
N GLU A 118 -10.80 24.70 -3.85
CA GLU A 118 -11.69 24.29 -4.95
C GLU A 118 -10.99 24.21 -6.31
N ASN A 119 -9.96 25.03 -6.54
CA ASN A 119 -9.20 25.07 -7.79
C ASN A 119 -7.93 24.20 -7.75
N ILE A 120 -7.78 23.36 -6.73
CA ILE A 120 -6.66 22.43 -6.59
C ILE A 120 -7.18 21.01 -6.78
N PHE A 121 -6.44 20.21 -7.54
CA PHE A 121 -6.76 18.83 -7.84
C PHE A 121 -5.64 17.92 -7.39
N VAL A 122 -5.98 16.76 -6.83
CA VAL A 122 -5.00 15.80 -6.32
C VAL A 122 -5.27 14.42 -6.89
N PHE A 123 -4.28 13.84 -7.56
CA PHE A 123 -4.30 12.44 -7.93
C PHE A 123 -3.07 11.71 -7.35
N TRP A 124 -3.15 10.39 -7.32
CA TRP A 124 -2.09 9.53 -6.80
C TRP A 124 -1.70 8.52 -7.85
N GLY A 125 -0.45 8.08 -7.82
CA GLY A 125 0.03 7.02 -8.69
C GLY A 125 1.19 6.26 -8.10
N TYR A 126 1.59 5.20 -8.82
CA TYR A 126 2.69 4.35 -8.42
C TYR A 126 3.25 3.51 -9.55
N GLY A 127 4.46 2.96 -9.36
CA GLY A 127 5.05 1.94 -10.22
C GLY A 127 5.51 0.73 -9.42
N LEU A 128 5.18 -0.47 -9.90
CA LEU A 128 5.58 -1.74 -9.24
C LEU A 128 7.05 -2.09 -9.46
N PHE A 129 7.70 -1.55 -10.49
CA PHE A 129 9.08 -1.89 -10.83
C PHE A 129 9.98 -0.67 -10.73
N PRO A 130 10.26 -0.18 -9.50
CA PRO A 130 10.95 1.09 -9.31
C PRO A 130 12.41 1.08 -9.80
N ASP A 131 13.04 -0.10 -9.90
CA ASP A 131 14.43 -0.24 -10.36
C ASP A 131 14.55 -0.40 -11.89
N LYS A 132 13.43 -0.42 -12.64
CA LYS A 132 13.45 -0.52 -14.10
C LYS A 132 13.65 0.85 -14.73
N MET A 133 14.38 0.89 -15.84
CA MET A 133 14.52 2.10 -16.67
C MET A 133 13.17 2.53 -17.23
N GLY A 134 12.88 3.84 -17.20
CA GLY A 134 11.70 4.40 -17.84
C GLY A 134 11.71 4.21 -19.36
N ASN A 135 10.55 4.37 -19.98
CA ASN A 135 10.40 4.32 -21.43
C ASN A 135 10.85 5.63 -22.08
N PHE A 136 10.64 6.77 -21.41
CA PHE A 136 10.94 8.12 -21.91
C PHE A 136 11.98 8.83 -21.04
N VAL A 137 11.99 8.55 -19.74
CA VAL A 137 13.06 8.96 -18.83
C VAL A 137 14.07 7.82 -18.71
N ASN A 138 15.30 8.04 -19.18
CA ASN A 138 16.38 7.05 -19.13
C ASN A 138 17.01 6.96 -17.72
N LYS A 139 16.18 6.68 -16.71
CA LYS A 139 16.57 6.41 -15.32
C LYS A 139 15.63 5.37 -14.68
N PRO A 140 16.08 4.65 -13.64
CA PRO A 140 15.19 3.94 -12.74
C PRO A 140 14.17 4.90 -12.10
N MET A 141 12.95 4.45 -11.86
CA MET A 141 11.92 5.27 -11.19
C MET A 141 12.38 5.72 -9.80
N SER A 142 13.10 4.87 -9.06
CA SER A 142 13.67 5.19 -7.74
C SER A 142 14.61 6.40 -7.76
N ASP A 143 15.24 6.66 -8.91
CA ASP A 143 16.22 7.73 -9.09
C ASP A 143 15.58 8.97 -9.74
N CYS A 144 14.26 8.96 -9.94
CA CYS A 144 13.52 10.04 -10.56
C CYS A 144 13.00 11.04 -9.53
N THR A 145 13.11 12.32 -9.89
CA THR A 145 12.42 13.43 -9.23
C THR A 145 10.92 13.40 -9.57
N GLY A 146 10.12 14.20 -8.86
CA GLY A 146 8.70 14.35 -9.18
C GLY A 146 8.45 14.83 -10.61
N GLU A 147 9.27 15.77 -11.10
CA GLU A 147 9.21 16.27 -12.48
C GLU A 147 9.41 15.15 -13.51
N GLU A 148 10.44 14.32 -13.31
CA GLU A 148 10.74 13.22 -14.24
C GLU A 148 9.66 12.13 -14.23
N ILE A 149 9.04 11.86 -13.07
CA ILE A 149 7.88 10.95 -13.01
C ILE A 149 6.71 11.50 -13.82
N LEU A 150 6.45 12.82 -13.75
CA LEU A 150 5.41 13.45 -14.56
C LEU A 150 5.74 13.41 -16.06
N ILE A 151 7.00 13.64 -16.44
CA ILE A 151 7.45 13.50 -17.82
C ILE A 151 7.15 12.09 -18.33
N GLU A 152 7.57 11.05 -17.60
CA GLU A 152 7.28 9.66 -17.98
C GLU A 152 5.77 9.42 -18.16
N LEU A 153 4.96 9.78 -17.16
CA LEU A 153 3.51 9.60 -17.18
C LEU A 153 2.86 10.32 -18.38
N PHE A 154 3.17 11.60 -18.58
CA PHE A 154 2.53 12.40 -19.61
C PHE A 154 2.97 12.02 -21.03
N GLN A 155 4.18 11.47 -21.19
CA GLN A 155 4.62 10.88 -22.46
C GLN A 155 3.87 9.58 -22.78
N HIS A 156 3.63 8.70 -21.80
CA HIS A 156 2.76 7.53 -21.98
C HIS A 156 1.34 7.92 -22.41
N LEU A 157 0.80 9.01 -21.83
CA LEU A 157 -0.52 9.55 -22.15
C LEU A 157 -0.56 10.39 -23.44
N LYS A 158 0.59 10.65 -24.07
CA LYS A 158 0.72 11.42 -25.32
C LYS A 158 0.05 12.80 -25.25
N LEU A 159 0.23 13.52 -24.14
CA LEU A 159 -0.37 14.85 -23.95
C LEU A 159 0.17 15.94 -24.89
N GLY A 160 1.27 15.69 -25.60
CA GLY A 160 1.84 16.60 -26.60
C GLY A 160 2.17 17.97 -26.01
N ASP A 161 1.76 19.04 -26.68
CA ASP A 161 2.05 20.44 -26.30
C ASP A 161 1.47 20.84 -24.94
N LYS A 162 0.51 20.08 -24.40
CA LYS A 162 -0.05 20.33 -23.05
C LYS A 162 0.89 19.89 -21.92
N THR A 163 1.91 19.09 -22.23
CA THR A 163 2.80 18.47 -21.23
C THR A 163 3.54 19.51 -20.38
N GLN A 164 4.27 20.43 -21.02
CA GLN A 164 5.13 21.37 -20.31
C GLN A 164 4.36 22.33 -19.39
N PRO A 165 3.26 22.97 -19.84
CA PRO A 165 2.48 23.85 -18.96
C PRO A 165 1.91 23.15 -17.72
N ILE A 166 1.51 21.88 -17.84
CA ILE A 166 1.02 21.10 -16.70
C ILE A 166 2.18 20.81 -15.74
N ILE A 167 3.34 20.40 -16.24
CA ILE A 167 4.52 20.14 -15.40
C ILE A 167 4.97 21.40 -14.66
N ASP A 168 4.99 22.56 -15.33
CA ASP A 168 5.43 23.83 -14.77
C ASP A 168 4.55 24.31 -13.60
N SER A 169 3.30 23.88 -13.57
CA SER A 169 2.31 24.24 -12.54
C SER A 169 2.05 23.14 -11.50
N ALA A 170 2.54 21.92 -11.75
CA ALA A 170 2.32 20.77 -10.89
C ALA A 170 3.30 20.69 -9.72
N ILE A 171 2.85 20.06 -8.64
CA ILE A 171 3.72 19.58 -7.56
C ILE A 171 3.60 18.07 -7.52
N CYS A 172 4.69 17.36 -7.80
CA CYS A 172 4.77 15.91 -7.66
C CYS A 172 5.70 15.54 -6.51
N ILE A 173 5.18 14.79 -5.54
CA ILE A 173 5.93 14.30 -4.37
C ILE A 173 6.07 12.77 -4.49
N PRO A 174 7.23 12.27 -4.93
CA PRO A 174 7.54 10.84 -4.88
C PRO A 174 7.62 10.34 -3.44
N CYS A 175 7.19 9.11 -3.20
CA CYS A 175 7.32 8.42 -1.92
C CYS A 175 7.83 7.00 -2.16
N LEU A 176 9.08 6.74 -1.76
CA LEU A 176 9.70 5.42 -1.85
C LEU A 176 9.52 4.70 -0.52
N MET A 177 8.93 3.50 -0.58
CA MET A 177 8.56 2.74 0.61
C MET A 177 9.25 1.37 0.54
N PRO A 178 10.16 1.02 1.47
CA PRO A 178 10.96 -0.20 1.35
C PRO A 178 10.19 -1.49 1.70
N PHE A 179 9.09 -1.41 2.47
CA PHE A 179 8.38 -2.57 3.01
C PHE A 179 6.90 -2.62 2.63
N ILE A 180 6.49 -1.83 1.65
CA ILE A 180 5.08 -1.56 1.37
C ILE A 180 4.31 -2.79 0.88
N THR A 181 4.97 -3.81 0.33
CA THR A 181 4.39 -5.14 0.05
C THR A 181 4.96 -6.26 0.93
N SER A 182 5.62 -5.92 2.04
CA SER A 182 6.26 -6.92 2.91
C SER A 182 5.30 -7.99 3.44
N GLN A 183 4.04 -7.67 3.74
CA GLN A 183 3.02 -8.64 4.17
C GLN A 183 2.68 -9.72 3.12
N PHE A 184 3.06 -9.51 1.86
CA PHE A 184 2.87 -10.47 0.77
C PHE A 184 4.07 -11.38 0.53
N MET A 185 5.15 -11.22 1.30
CA MET A 185 6.31 -12.11 1.18
C MET A 185 5.88 -13.58 1.37
N PRO A 186 6.44 -14.50 0.54
CA PRO A 186 6.23 -15.93 0.73
C PRO A 186 6.53 -16.32 2.17
N ARG A 187 5.57 -16.99 2.82
CA ARG A 187 5.64 -17.35 4.24
C ARG A 187 5.11 -18.76 4.46
N VAL A 188 5.49 -19.34 5.58
CA VAL A 188 4.97 -20.60 6.09
C VAL A 188 4.20 -20.36 7.39
N LYS A 189 3.42 -21.37 7.81
CA LYS A 189 2.73 -21.34 9.11
C LYS A 189 3.77 -21.15 10.22
N GLY A 190 3.54 -20.17 11.08
CA GLY A 190 4.44 -19.81 12.18
C GLY A 190 5.32 -18.60 11.92
N ASP A 191 5.43 -18.10 10.67
CA ASP A 191 6.16 -16.85 10.41
C ASP A 191 5.45 -15.62 10.98
N ARG A 192 4.13 -15.68 11.11
CA ARG A 192 3.32 -14.71 11.85
C ARG A 192 2.84 -15.36 13.16
N PRO A 193 2.87 -14.64 14.29
CA PRO A 193 2.30 -15.13 15.53
C PRO A 193 0.78 -15.01 15.53
N GLU A 194 0.12 -15.84 16.33
CA GLU A 194 -1.30 -15.67 16.65
C GLU A 194 -1.58 -14.29 17.27
N VAL A 195 -2.79 -13.75 17.07
CA VAL A 195 -3.22 -12.48 17.68
C VAL A 195 -3.01 -12.49 19.21
N VAL A 196 -3.38 -13.57 19.88
CA VAL A 196 -3.06 -13.79 21.30
C VAL A 196 -2.27 -15.10 21.42
N PRO A 197 -0.93 -15.03 21.54
CA PRO A 197 -0.10 -16.22 21.65
C PRO A 197 -0.48 -17.12 22.82
N ALA A 198 -0.24 -18.43 22.68
CA ALA A 198 -0.51 -19.39 23.74
C ALA A 198 0.21 -18.98 25.04
N GLY A 199 -0.54 -18.89 26.14
CA GLY A 199 -0.01 -18.49 27.44
C GLY A 199 0.06 -16.98 27.68
N ALA A 200 -0.20 -16.13 26.68
CA ALA A 200 -0.29 -14.68 26.87
C ALA A 200 -1.39 -14.34 27.90
N LYS A 201 -1.04 -13.50 28.88
CA LYS A 201 -1.95 -13.11 29.97
C LYS A 201 -2.49 -11.69 29.82
N ASN A 202 -1.70 -10.82 29.20
CA ASN A 202 -1.98 -9.38 29.19
C ASN A 202 -1.40 -8.69 27.95
N PHE A 203 -1.10 -9.41 26.88
CA PHE A 203 -0.66 -8.80 25.64
C PHE A 203 -1.20 -9.52 24.41
N ALA A 204 -1.24 -8.80 23.29
CA ALA A 204 -1.67 -9.30 21.99
C ALA A 204 -0.90 -8.61 20.86
N PHE A 205 -0.82 -9.30 19.72
CA PHE A 205 -0.31 -8.79 18.45
C PHE A 205 -1.46 -8.39 17.54
N ILE A 206 -1.36 -7.22 16.92
CA ILE A 206 -2.40 -6.69 16.02
C ILE A 206 -1.79 -6.21 14.69
N GLY A 207 -2.64 -6.00 13.70
CA GLY A 207 -2.24 -5.51 12.38
C GLY A 207 -1.89 -6.62 11.38
N GLN A 208 -1.18 -6.25 10.32
CA GLN A 208 -1.02 -7.07 9.10
C GLN A 208 -0.10 -8.28 9.27
N PHE A 209 0.69 -8.32 10.35
CA PHE A 209 1.73 -9.32 10.56
C PHE A 209 1.42 -10.31 11.69
N CYS A 210 0.18 -10.34 12.18
CA CYS A 210 -0.33 -11.42 13.03
C CYS A 210 -1.17 -12.41 12.20
N GLU A 211 -1.34 -13.63 12.68
CA GLU A 211 -2.07 -14.69 12.00
C GLU A 211 -3.57 -14.61 12.31
N ILE A 212 -4.39 -14.54 11.26
CA ILE A 212 -5.83 -14.72 11.30
C ILE A 212 -6.17 -15.69 10.17
N PRO A 213 -6.79 -16.86 10.47
CA PRO A 213 -7.19 -17.80 9.45
C PRO A 213 -8.16 -17.19 8.45
N ASP A 214 -7.96 -17.51 7.18
CA ASP A 214 -8.86 -17.22 6.05
C ASP A 214 -9.14 -15.74 5.74
N ASP A 215 -8.52 -14.80 6.45
CA ASP A 215 -8.60 -13.37 6.15
C ASP A 215 -7.42 -12.91 5.28
N VAL A 216 -7.57 -11.76 4.62
CA VAL A 216 -6.62 -11.24 3.63
C VAL A 216 -5.94 -9.97 4.15
N VAL A 217 -4.62 -10.02 4.25
CA VAL A 217 -3.78 -8.85 4.59
C VAL A 217 -3.81 -7.79 3.48
N PHE A 218 -3.24 -6.61 3.74
CA PHE A 218 -3.34 -5.40 2.92
C PHE A 218 -4.75 -4.78 2.93
N THR A 219 -5.60 -5.17 3.88
CA THR A 219 -6.93 -4.59 4.10
C THR A 219 -6.99 -3.90 5.45
N VAL A 220 -7.78 -2.82 5.53
CA VAL A 220 -8.13 -2.20 6.83
C VAL A 220 -8.88 -3.19 7.71
N GLU A 221 -9.69 -4.05 7.11
CA GLU A 221 -10.47 -5.10 7.78
C GLU A 221 -9.59 -6.02 8.63
N TYR A 222 -8.46 -6.50 8.10
CA TYR A 222 -7.55 -7.38 8.83
C TYR A 222 -7.00 -6.74 10.12
N SER A 223 -6.66 -5.44 10.05
CA SER A 223 -6.22 -4.67 11.23
C SER A 223 -7.33 -4.50 12.25
N ILE A 224 -8.56 -4.22 11.81
CA ILE A 224 -9.73 -4.09 12.71
C ILE A 224 -10.05 -5.45 13.35
N ARG A 225 -10.00 -6.52 12.57
CA ARG A 225 -10.30 -7.88 13.02
C ARG A 225 -9.29 -8.37 14.05
N SER A 226 -7.99 -8.18 13.82
CA SER A 226 -6.95 -8.51 14.82
C SER A 226 -7.17 -7.74 16.12
N ALA A 227 -7.48 -6.45 16.06
CA ALA A 227 -7.80 -5.65 17.25
C ALA A 227 -9.05 -6.19 17.98
N LEU A 228 -10.11 -6.54 17.25
CA LEU A 228 -11.33 -7.11 17.83
C LEU A 228 -11.06 -8.46 18.50
N ILE A 229 -10.28 -9.34 17.87
CA ILE A 229 -9.84 -10.63 18.45
C ILE A 229 -9.06 -10.40 19.75
N ALA A 230 -8.06 -9.53 19.71
CA ALA A 230 -7.20 -9.22 20.85
C ALA A 230 -8.01 -8.71 22.05
N VAL A 231 -8.88 -7.72 21.83
CA VAL A 231 -9.71 -7.12 22.88
C VAL A 231 -10.71 -8.14 23.45
N CYS A 232 -11.41 -8.90 22.61
CA CYS A 232 -12.39 -9.87 23.09
C CYS A 232 -11.72 -10.97 23.91
N GLN A 233 -10.58 -11.49 23.48
CA GLN A 233 -9.88 -12.57 24.17
C GLN A 233 -9.24 -12.11 25.49
N LEU A 234 -8.51 -10.99 25.51
CA LEU A 234 -7.84 -10.52 26.72
C LEU A 234 -8.81 -10.04 27.81
N LEU A 235 -9.96 -9.47 27.43
CA LEU A 235 -11.00 -9.04 28.38
C LEU A 235 -12.07 -10.10 28.66
N ASN A 236 -11.95 -11.29 28.06
CA ASN A 236 -12.92 -12.39 28.17
C ASN A 236 -14.36 -11.93 27.86
N LEU A 237 -14.51 -11.13 26.79
CA LEU A 237 -15.81 -10.62 26.37
C LEU A 237 -16.59 -11.75 25.66
N LYS A 238 -17.84 -11.94 26.05
CA LYS A 238 -18.79 -12.86 25.39
C LYS A 238 -19.36 -12.23 24.11
N ARG A 239 -18.50 -11.70 23.24
CA ARG A 239 -18.88 -11.10 21.96
C ARG A 239 -18.42 -12.00 20.83
N GLU A 240 -19.33 -12.33 19.93
CA GLU A 240 -18.99 -13.04 18.71
C GLU A 240 -18.27 -12.10 17.73
N ILE A 241 -17.17 -12.60 17.17
CA ILE A 241 -16.39 -11.90 16.15
C ILE A 241 -17.01 -12.29 14.81
N PRO A 242 -17.50 -11.33 14.00
CA PRO A 242 -18.13 -11.65 12.72
C PRO A 242 -17.19 -12.51 11.88
N PRO A 243 -17.59 -13.66 11.33
CA PRO A 243 -16.68 -14.50 10.54
C PRO A 243 -16.31 -13.83 9.22
N VAL A 244 -15.19 -14.24 8.62
CA VAL A 244 -14.86 -13.87 7.24
C VAL A 244 -15.88 -14.49 6.30
N PHE A 245 -16.41 -13.72 5.35
CA PHE A 245 -17.37 -14.23 4.37
C PHE A 245 -16.76 -15.37 3.53
N LYS A 246 -17.44 -16.51 3.50
CA LYS A 246 -16.98 -17.74 2.83
C LYS A 246 -17.61 -17.93 1.46
N GLY A 247 -17.40 -16.97 0.55
CA GLY A 247 -17.96 -17.01 -0.80
C GLY A 247 -17.62 -18.28 -1.59
N GLN A 248 -16.48 -18.93 -1.31
CA GLN A 248 -16.07 -20.19 -1.90
C GLN A 248 -16.97 -21.40 -1.56
N HIS A 249 -17.87 -21.26 -0.59
CA HIS A 249 -18.87 -22.27 -0.25
C HIS A 249 -20.28 -21.91 -0.76
N ASP A 250 -20.45 -20.73 -1.36
CA ASP A 250 -21.71 -20.29 -1.94
C ASP A 250 -21.79 -20.71 -3.41
N VAL A 251 -22.77 -21.54 -3.76
CA VAL A 251 -22.96 -22.09 -5.11
C VAL A 251 -23.20 -20.99 -6.14
N ALA A 252 -23.94 -19.93 -5.79
CA ALA A 252 -24.20 -18.83 -6.69
C ALA A 252 -22.91 -18.03 -6.96
N VAL A 253 -22.09 -17.82 -5.93
CA VAL A 253 -20.76 -17.19 -6.08
C VAL A 253 -19.86 -18.04 -6.96
N LEU A 254 -19.77 -19.35 -6.73
CA LEU A 254 -18.95 -20.26 -7.54
C LEU A 254 -19.38 -20.31 -9.00
N PHE A 255 -20.69 -20.35 -9.26
CA PHE A 255 -21.20 -20.33 -10.63
C PHE A 255 -20.89 -19.01 -11.35
N ASN A 256 -21.01 -17.88 -10.65
CA ASN A 256 -20.64 -16.56 -11.18
C ASN A 256 -19.13 -16.44 -11.42
N ALA A 257 -18.31 -17.02 -10.53
CA ALA A 257 -16.85 -17.09 -10.72
C ALA A 257 -16.50 -17.92 -11.96
N LEU A 258 -17.13 -19.09 -12.15
CA LEU A 258 -16.94 -19.92 -13.33
C LEU A 258 -17.29 -19.18 -14.62
N LYS A 259 -18.44 -18.50 -14.66
CA LYS A 259 -18.84 -17.68 -15.81
C LYS A 259 -17.84 -16.57 -16.11
N THR A 260 -17.36 -15.89 -15.07
CA THR A 260 -16.42 -14.78 -15.21
C THR A 260 -15.06 -15.23 -15.74
N MET A 261 -14.56 -16.40 -15.32
CA MET A 261 -13.31 -16.96 -15.85
C MET A 261 -13.36 -17.31 -17.35
N HIS A 262 -14.55 -17.41 -17.95
CA HIS A 262 -14.75 -17.72 -19.37
C HIS A 262 -15.25 -16.52 -20.18
N ARG A 263 -15.19 -15.31 -19.61
CA ARG A 263 -15.45 -14.06 -20.34
C ARG A 263 -14.19 -13.60 -21.07
#